data_AF-A0A8T6SHM5-F1
#
_entry.id   AF-A0A8T6SHM5-F1
#
_cell.length_a   1.000
_cell.length_b   1.000
_cell.length_c   1.000
_cell.angle_alpha   90.00
_cell.angle_beta   90.00
_cell.angle_gamma   90.00
#
_symmetry.space_group_name_H-M   'P 1'
#
loop_
_entity.id
_entity.type
_entity.pdbx_description
1 polymer ?
#
loop_
_entity_poly.entity_id
_entity_poly.type
_entity_poly.pdbx_seq_one_letter_code
_entity_poly.pdbx_strand_id
1 'polypeptide(L)' 'MRRRRVKSSDIYVTIKFPDEVYEDVEHGTVVAVKKVNAKSVILAYKIEAGVVKVITLYYTTKLDRLLKAKTVSGAWKRVK' A
#
# COMPACT_ATOMS: atom_id res chain seq x y z
N MET A 1 -2.95 19.47 -0.50
CA MET A 1 -2.98 17.99 -0.64
C MET A 1 -4.43 17.52 -0.53
N ARG A 2 -5.12 17.23 -1.66
CA ARG A 2 -6.53 16.79 -1.64
C ARG A 2 -6.56 15.39 -0.99
N ARG A 3 -6.93 15.31 0.30
CA ARG A 3 -7.03 14.03 1.05
C ARG A 3 -7.79 13.04 0.18
N ARG A 4 -7.17 11.91 -0.18
CA ARG A 4 -7.77 10.87 -1.06
C ARG A 4 -8.91 10.09 -0.38
N ARG A 5 -9.69 10.76 0.47
CA ARG A 5 -10.81 10.27 1.29
C ARG A 5 -10.60 8.87 1.89
N VAL A 6 -9.36 8.51 2.21
CA VAL A 6 -9.06 7.27 2.93
C VAL A 6 -9.29 7.52 4.42
N LYS A 7 -10.05 6.64 5.05
CA LYS A 7 -10.33 6.72 6.49
C LYS A 7 -9.06 6.43 7.27
N SER A 8 -8.77 7.21 8.31
CA SER A 8 -7.59 6.99 9.15
C SER A 8 -7.57 5.60 9.78
N SER A 9 -8.74 5.06 10.17
CA SER A 9 -8.89 3.68 10.66
C SER A 9 -8.29 2.66 9.69
N ASP A 10 -8.58 2.82 8.40
CA ASP A 10 -8.13 1.90 7.38
C ASP A 10 -6.62 2.01 7.18
N ILE A 11 -6.04 3.20 7.36
CA ILE A 11 -4.57 3.39 7.36
C ILE A 11 -3.96 2.61 8.52
N TYR A 12 -4.43 2.83 9.75
CA TYR A 12 -3.87 2.17 10.94
C TYR A 12 -3.98 0.65 10.86
N VAL A 13 -5.15 0.14 10.43
CA VAL A 13 -5.35 -1.30 10.28
C VAL A 13 -4.47 -1.85 9.15
N THR A 14 -4.30 -1.14 8.04
CA THR A 14 -3.44 -1.58 6.92
C THR A 14 -1.96 -1.64 7.33
N ILE A 15 -1.49 -0.72 8.18
CA ILE A 15 -0.11 -0.76 8.70
C ILE A 15 0.08 -1.96 9.64
N LYS A 16 -0.86 -2.19 10.56
CA LYS A 16 -0.71 -3.24 11.59
C LYS A 16 -1.02 -4.65 11.07
N PHE A 17 -2.01 -4.77 10.21
CA PHE A 17 -2.56 -6.04 9.72
C PHE A 17 -2.83 -5.98 8.21
N PRO A 18 -1.78 -5.84 7.38
CA PRO A 18 -1.92 -5.90 5.93
C PRO A 18 -2.36 -7.30 5.48
N ASP A 19 -3.10 -7.37 4.38
CA ASP A 19 -3.42 -8.65 3.74
C ASP A 19 -2.25 -9.11 2.86
N GLU A 20 -1.56 -8.15 2.23
CA GLU A 20 -0.35 -8.40 1.45
C GLU A 20 0.66 -7.26 1.64
N VAL A 21 1.95 -7.61 1.59
CA VAL A 21 3.06 -6.65 1.70
C VAL A 21 4.01 -6.82 0.52
N TYR A 22 4.40 -5.68 -0.05
CA TYR A 22 5.34 -5.59 -1.16
C TYR A 22 6.44 -4.58 -0.83
N GLU A 23 7.59 -4.76 -1.46
CA GLU A 23 8.64 -3.78 -1.57
C GLU A 23 8.52 -3.12 -2.95
N ASP A 24 8.37 -1.80 -2.97
CA ASP A 24 8.52 -1.00 -4.20
C ASP A 24 10.02 -0.77 -4.42
N VAL A 25 10.57 -1.51 -5.38
CA VAL A 25 12.01 -1.56 -5.68
C VAL A 25 12.51 -0.23 -6.25
N GLU A 26 11.68 0.45 -7.03
CA GLU A 26 12.03 1.74 -7.66
C GLU A 26 12.26 2.83 -6.61
N HIS A 27 11.47 2.83 -5.53
CA HIS A 27 11.46 3.90 -4.54
C HIS A 27 12.04 3.48 -3.17
N GLY A 28 12.35 2.20 -2.99
CA GLY A 28 12.79 1.61 -1.73
C GLY A 28 11.75 1.85 -0.62
N THR A 29 10.48 1.59 -0.89
CA THR A 29 9.36 1.79 0.06
C THR A 29 8.60 0.50 0.32
N VAL A 30 7.95 0.42 1.48
CA VAL A 30 7.03 -0.69 1.79
C VAL A 30 5.65 -0.33 1.27
N VAL A 31 5.01 -1.26 0.57
CA VAL A 31 3.63 -1.14 0.11
C VAL A 31 2.79 -2.18 0.84
N ALA A 32 1.94 -1.71 1.75
CA ALA A 32 0.93 -2.52 2.40
C ALA A 32 -0.39 -2.43 1.61
N VAL A 33 -1.01 -3.60 1.41
CA VAL A 33 -2.30 -3.73 0.75
C VAL A 33 -3.30 -4.34 1.74
N LYS A 34 -4.50 -3.77 1.79
CA LYS A 34 -5.61 -4.35 2.55
C LYS A 34 -6.93 -4.21 1.83
N LYS A 35 -7.71 -5.28 1.77
CA LYS A 35 -9.09 -5.27 1.28
C LYS A 35 -10.02 -4.66 2.33
N VAL A 36 -10.80 -3.67 1.91
CA VAL A 36 -11.81 -2.99 2.71
C VAL A 36 -13.11 -2.98 1.91
N ASN A 37 -14.02 -3.90 2.24
CA ASN A 37 -15.25 -4.16 1.49
C ASN A 37 -14.97 -4.45 0.00
N ALA A 38 -15.58 -3.67 -0.90
CA ALA A 38 -15.43 -3.78 -2.35
C ALA A 38 -14.19 -3.04 -2.91
N LYS A 39 -13.34 -2.47 -2.04
CA LYS A 39 -12.13 -1.72 -2.43
C LYS A 39 -10.92 -2.32 -1.72
N SER A 40 -9.74 -1.91 -2.17
CA SER A 40 -8.48 -2.19 -1.51
C SER A 40 -7.76 -0.89 -1.23
N VAL A 41 -7.17 -0.76 -0.04
CA VAL A 41 -6.26 0.30 0.34
C VAL A 41 -4.88 -0.07 -0.19
N ILE A 42 -4.25 0.87 -0.89
CA ILE A 42 -2.83 0.85 -1.21
C ILE A 42 -2.16 1.89 -0.34
N LEU A 43 -1.19 1.45 0.47
CA LEU A 43 -0.42 2.30 1.36
C LEU A 43 1.07 2.09 1.13
N ALA A 44 1.72 3.02 0.45
CA ALA A 44 3.18 3.08 0.36
C ALA A 44 3.73 3.98 1.45
N TYR A 45 4.69 3.48 2.23
CA TYR A 45 5.27 4.18 3.37
C TYR A 45 6.72 3.78 3.61
N LYS A 46 7.41 4.61 4.40
CA LYS A 46 8.70 4.29 5.02
C LYS A 46 8.58 4.39 6.53
N ILE A 47 9.40 3.64 7.24
CA ILE A 47 9.57 3.77 8.68
C ILE A 47 10.92 4.44 8.90
N GLU A 48 10.90 5.65 9.46
CA GLU A 48 12.09 6.44 9.75
C GLU A 48 12.03 6.85 11.23
N ALA A 49 13.04 6.49 12.02
CA ALA A 49 13.10 6.77 13.47
C ALA A 49 11.82 6.38 14.25
N GLY A 50 11.20 5.25 13.89
CA GLY A 50 9.96 4.76 14.51
C GLY A 50 8.68 5.49 14.05
N VAL A 51 8.79 6.45 13.14
CA VAL A 51 7.65 7.18 12.57
C VAL A 51 7.30 6.63 11.19
N VAL A 52 6.01 6.34 10.97
CA VAL A 52 5.51 5.94 9.66
C VAL A 52 5.26 7.16 8.79
N LYS A 53 6.08 7.32 7.76
CA LYS A 53 5.94 8.38 6.75
C LYS A 53 5.17 7.84 5.55
N VAL A 54 3.92 8.26 5.41
CA VAL A 54 3.04 7.88 4.29
C VAL A 54 3.44 8.65 3.04
N ILE A 55 3.78 7.93 1.97
CA ILE A 55 4.19 8.51 0.68
C ILE A 55 3.02 8.49 -0.29
N THR A 56 2.38 7.34 -0.46
CA THR A 56 1.23 7.17 -1.35
C THR A 56 0.11 6.46 -0.61
N LEU A 57 -1.11 6.98 -0.74
CA LEU A 57 -2.29 6.38 -0.12
C LEU A 57 -3.50 6.55 -1.02
N TYR A 58 -4.23 5.48 -1.33
CA TYR A 58 -5.49 5.54 -2.07
C TYR A 58 -6.30 4.25 -1.95
N TYR A 59 -7.59 4.32 -2.29
CA TYR A 59 -8.39 3.14 -2.58
C TYR A 59 -8.35 2.78 -4.07
N THR A 60 -8.38 1.49 -4.37
CA THR A 60 -8.59 0.96 -5.72
C THR A 60 -9.64 -0.15 -5.70
N THR A 61 -10.43 -0.27 -6.77
CA THR A 61 -11.28 -1.45 -7.04
C THR A 61 -10.60 -2.43 -7.99
N LYS A 62 -9.45 -2.07 -8.57
CA LYS A 62 -8.74 -2.84 -9.60
C LYS A 62 -7.44 -3.42 -9.04
N LEU A 63 -7.51 -4.07 -7.87
CA LEU A 63 -6.32 -4.57 -7.18
C LEU A 63 -5.55 -5.56 -8.06
N ASP A 64 -6.21 -6.58 -8.59
CA ASP A 64 -5.55 -7.63 -9.38
C ASP A 64 -4.81 -7.09 -10.60
N ARG A 65 -5.40 -6.11 -11.29
CA ARG A 65 -4.77 -5.44 -12.42
C ARG A 65 -3.53 -4.65 -11.99
N LEU A 66 -3.61 -3.96 -10.86
CA LEU A 66 -2.47 -3.20 -10.32
C LEU A 66 -1.33 -4.13 -9.91
N LEU A 67 -1.64 -5.17 -9.12
CA LEU A 67 -0.66 -6.14 -8.65
C LEU A 67 0.03 -6.81 -9.84
N LYS A 68 -0.74 -7.33 -10.81
CA LYS A 68 -0.18 -7.93 -12.03
C LYS A 68 0.75 -6.97 -12.77
N ALA A 69 0.33 -5.71 -12.97
CA ALA A 69 1.17 -4.74 -13.68
C ALA A 69 2.48 -4.44 -12.93
N LYS A 70 2.43 -4.32 -11.60
CA LYS A 70 3.58 -3.96 -10.77
C LYS A 70 4.52 -5.14 -10.49
N THR A 71 4.00 -6.35 -10.37
CA THR A 71 4.84 -7.54 -10.17
C THR A 71 5.48 -8.00 -11.48
N VAL A 72 4.76 -7.98 -12.61
CA VAL A 72 5.32 -8.35 -13.93
C VAL A 72 6.42 -7.39 -14.37
N SER A 73 6.27 -6.09 -14.10
CA SER A 73 7.33 -5.10 -14.37
C SER A 73 8.51 -5.21 -13.41
N GLY A 74 8.42 -6.02 -12.35
CA GLY A 74 9.44 -6.10 -11.29
C GLY A 74 9.47 -4.89 -10.35
N ALA A 75 8.60 -3.90 -10.56
CA ALA A 75 8.54 -2.71 -9.72
C ALA A 75 8.16 -3.04 -8.27
N TRP A 76 7.25 -4.00 -8.06
CA TRP A 76 6.86 -4.49 -6.74
C TRP A 76 7.27 -5.95 -6.54
N LYS A 77 8.02 -6.20 -5.47
CA LYS A 77 8.44 -7.53 -5.06
C LYS A 77 7.67 -7.94 -3.80
N ARG A 78 7.05 -9.11 -3.81
CA ARG A 78 6.29 -9.60 -2.65
C ARG A 78 7.23 -9.90 -1.48
N VAL A 79 6.88 -9.42 -0.30
CA VAL A 79 7.63 -9.64 0.94
C VAL A 79 6.81 -10.59 1.79
N LYS A 80 6.89 -11.90 1.48
CA LYS A 80 6.11 -13.01 2.05
C LYS A 80 4.59 -12.80 2.01
#